data_AF-A0AAV0W951-F1
#
_entry.id   AF-A0AAV0W951-F1
#
_cell.length_a   1.000
_cell.length_b   1.000
_cell.length_c   1.000
_cell.angle_alpha   90.00
_cell.angle_beta   90.00
_cell.angle_gamma   90.00
#
_symmetry.space_group_name_H-M   'P 1'
#
loop_
_entity.id
_entity.type
_entity.pdbx_description
1 polymer ?
#
loop_
_entity_poly.entity_id
_entity_poly.type
_entity_poly.pdbx_seq_one_letter_code
_entity_poly.pdbx_strand_id
1 'polypeptide(L)' 'MARKSITPAQKEALVEFMENHPDLRKGKFSINFTTAIAKKMWVECQTMLNSIPGPSKEWHEWRKVIIDT' A
#
# COMPACT_ATOMS: atom_id res chain seq x y z
N MET A 1 7.33 7.87 21.03
CA MET A 1 7.93 6.85 20.13
C MET A 1 8.11 7.49 18.75
N ALA A 2 9.30 7.46 18.16
CA ALA A 2 9.52 8.03 16.83
C ALA A 2 8.72 7.24 15.79
N ARG A 3 7.91 7.94 14.97
CA ARG A 3 7.22 7.33 13.83
C ARG A 3 8.32 6.89 12.85
N LYS A 4 8.58 5.58 12.75
CA LYS A 4 9.55 5.06 11.77
C LYS A 4 9.04 5.41 10.37
N SER A 5 9.70 6.38 9.76
CA SER A 5 9.47 6.77 8.37
C SER A 5 9.80 5.59 7.45
N ILE A 6 9.00 5.43 6.41
CA ILE A 6 9.26 4.40 5.39
C ILE A 6 10.57 4.69 4.67
N THR A 7 11.25 3.66 4.19
CA THR A 7 12.49 3.85 3.43
C THR A 7 12.18 4.34 2.01
N PRO A 8 13.14 4.99 1.31
CA PRO A 8 12.96 5.36 -0.09
C PRO A 8 12.58 4.17 -0.98
N ALA A 9 13.22 3.01 -0.77
CA ALA A 9 12.90 1.79 -1.52
C ALA A 9 11.46 1.30 -1.27
N GLN A 10 10.97 1.33 -0.03
CA GLN A 10 9.56 1.04 0.27
C GLN A 10 8.62 2.07 -0.37
N LYS A 11 9.02 3.35 -0.42
CA LYS A 11 8.23 4.40 -1.06
C LYS A 11 8.11 4.19 -2.56
N GLU A 12 9.21 3.90 -3.24
CA GLU A 12 9.25 3.62 -4.68
C GLU A 12 8.39 2.41 -5.03
N ALA A 13 8.57 1.29 -4.32
CA ALA A 13 7.77 0.08 -4.51
C ALA A 13 6.27 0.33 -4.26
N LEU A 14 5.93 1.15 -3.26
CA LEU A 14 4.55 1.52 -2.97
C LEU A 14 3.94 2.35 -4.11
N VAL A 15 4.68 3.32 -4.64
CA VAL A 15 4.24 4.16 -5.77
C VAL A 15 4.06 3.31 -7.02
N GLU A 16 5.05 2.49 -7.37
CA GLU A 16 5.00 1.58 -8.52
C GLU A 16 3.80 0.62 -8.43
N PHE A 17 3.56 0.04 -7.25
CA PHE A 17 2.41 -0.83 -7.04
C PHE A 17 1.08 -0.08 -7.26
N MET A 18 0.98 1.17 -6.84
CA MET A 18 -0.23 1.98 -7.00
C MET A 18 -0.46 2.47 -8.43
N GLU A 19 0.60 2.76 -9.16
CA GLU A 19 0.53 3.11 -10.59
C GLU A 19 0.03 1.93 -11.42
N ASN A 20 0.47 0.71 -11.10
CA ASN A 20 -0.02 -0.51 -11.72
C ASN A 20 -1.45 -0.90 -11.29
N HIS A 21 -1.94 -0.37 -10.17
CA HIS A 21 -3.26 -0.67 -9.62
C HIS A 21 -4.09 0.60 -9.37
N PRO A 22 -4.51 1.31 -10.44
CA PRO A 22 -5.16 2.61 -10.33
C PRO A 22 -6.50 2.57 -9.58
N ASP A 23 -7.22 1.44 -9.60
CA ASP A 23 -8.47 1.27 -8.86
C ASP A 23 -8.25 1.23 -7.35
N LEU A 24 -7.14 0.61 -6.91
CA LEU A 24 -6.71 0.57 -5.53
C LEU A 24 -6.30 1.96 -5.04
N ARG A 25 -5.57 2.71 -5.89
CA ARG A 25 -5.14 4.08 -5.61
C ARG A 25 -6.30 5.05 -5.52
N LYS A 26 -7.26 4.98 -6.45
CA LYS A 26 -8.43 5.87 -6.49
C LYS A 26 -9.45 5.58 -5.40
N GLY A 27 -9.45 4.36 -4.84
CA GLY A 27 -10.43 3.94 -3.85
C GLY A 27 -11.87 3.93 -4.39
N LYS A 28 -12.06 3.89 -5.71
CA LYS A 28 -13.37 3.85 -6.36
C LYS A 28 -13.80 2.40 -6.52
N PHE A 29 -14.72 1.97 -5.66
CA PHE A 29 -15.28 0.63 -5.75
C PHE A 29 -16.27 0.53 -6.90
N SER A 30 -16.24 -0.60 -7.59
CA SER A 30 -17.16 -0.93 -8.68
C SER A 30 -17.64 -2.37 -8.52
N ILE A 31 -18.54 -2.81 -9.40
CA ILE A 31 -18.99 -4.21 -9.46
C ILE A 31 -17.79 -5.16 -9.63
N ASN A 32 -16.74 -4.70 -10.33
CA ASN A 32 -15.53 -5.47 -10.62
C ASN A 32 -14.39 -5.22 -9.61
N PHE A 33 -14.50 -4.18 -8.78
CA PHE A 33 -13.50 -3.81 -7.78
C PHE A 33 -14.18 -3.63 -6.41
N THR A 34 -14.32 -4.74 -5.70
CA THR A 34 -14.98 -4.78 -4.40
C THR A 34 -14.01 -4.48 -3.26
N THR A 35 -14.55 -4.22 -2.07
CA THR A 35 -13.77 -4.07 -0.84
C THR A 35 -12.93 -5.31 -0.53
N ALA A 36 -13.43 -6.51 -0.86
CA ALA A 36 -12.69 -7.76 -0.70
C ALA A 36 -11.47 -7.84 -1.64
N ILE A 37 -11.64 -7.45 -2.90
CA ILE A 37 -10.55 -7.37 -3.89
C ILE A 37 -9.50 -6.35 -3.42
N ALA A 38 -9.95 -5.15 -3.05
CA ALA A 38 -9.05 -4.11 -2.54
C ALA A 38 -8.26 -4.59 -1.31
N LYS A 39 -8.92 -5.26 -0.35
CA LYS A 39 -8.23 -5.83 0.82
C LYS A 39 -7.17 -6.85 0.42
N LYS A 40 -7.47 -7.76 -0.51
CA LYS A 40 -6.51 -8.76 -1.00
C LYS A 40 -5.26 -8.09 -1.59
N MET A 41 -5.46 -7.08 -2.43
CA MET A 41 -4.36 -6.35 -3.05
C MET A 41 -3.53 -5.55 -2.03
N TRP A 42 -4.18 -4.98 -1.01
CA TRP A 42 -3.48 -4.32 0.09
C TRP A 42 -2.64 -5.29 0.94
N VAL A 43 -3.11 -6.53 1.15
CA VAL A 43 -2.33 -7.57 1.83
C VAL A 43 -1.14 -8.04 1.00
N GLU A 44 -1.30 -8.15 -0.32
CA GLU A 44 -0.21 -8.45 -1.24
C GLU A 44 0.85 -7.34 -1.25
N CYS A 45 0.40 -6.08 -1.34
CA CYS A 45 1.25 -4.90 -1.23
C CYS A 45 1.99 -4.86 0.11
N GLN A 46 1.29 -5.13 1.23
CA GLN A 46 1.92 -5.26 2.56
C GLN A 46 3.03 -6.31 2.55
N THR A 47 2.77 -7.48 1.98
CA THR A 47 3.74 -8.58 1.96
C THR A 47 5.00 -8.19 1.19
N MET A 48 4.82 -7.51 0.05
CA MET A 48 5.92 -6.96 -0.75
C MET A 48 6.71 -5.89 0.01
N LEU A 49 6.04 -4.92 0.63
CA LEU A 49 6.71 -3.80 1.33
C LEU A 49 7.42 -4.23 2.60
N ASN A 50 6.86 -5.21 3.31
CA ASN A 50 7.44 -5.76 4.53
C ASN A 50 8.64 -6.68 4.25
N SER A 51 8.83 -7.15 3.01
CA SER A 51 10.03 -7.89 2.61
C SER A 51 11.21 -6.97 2.28
N ILE A 52 10.96 -5.68 2.01
CA ILE A 52 11.98 -4.66 1.80
C ILE A 52 12.53 -4.20 3.18
N PRO A 53 13.86 -4.05 3.34
CA PRO A 53 14.44 -3.52 4.57
C PRO A 53 13.82 -2.16 4.97
N GLY A 54 13.26 -2.10 6.17
CA GLY A 54 12.54 -0.93 6.65
C GLY A 54 11.53 -1.25 7.76
N PRO A 55 10.64 -0.31 8.11
CA PRO A 55 9.51 -0.60 8.99
C PRO A 55 8.54 -1.59 8.33
N SER A 56 8.19 -2.64 9.06
CA SER A 56 7.04 -3.49 8.72
C SER A 56 5.76 -2.86 9.26
N LYS A 57 4.71 -2.83 8.45
CA LYS A 57 3.40 -2.28 8.82
C LYS A 57 2.27 -3.19 8.35
N GLU A 58 1.10 -3.05 8.95
CA GLU A 58 -0.13 -3.69 8.49
C GLU A 58 -0.72 -2.98 7.26
N TRP A 59 -1.49 -3.70 6.44
CA TRP A 59 -2.06 -3.22 5.18
C TRP A 59 -2.83 -1.90 5.32
N HIS A 60 -3.54 -1.70 6.43
CA HIS A 60 -4.31 -0.47 6.67
C HIS A 60 -3.42 0.73 7.05
N GLU A 61 -2.20 0.50 7.51
CA GLU A 61 -1.23 1.55 7.80
C GLU A 61 -0.58 2.07 6.52
N TRP A 62 -0.29 1.17 5.57
CA TRP A 62 0.21 1.52 4.24
C TRP A 62 -0.77 2.42 3.46
N ARG A 63 -2.09 2.26 3.67
CA ARG A 63 -3.11 3.16 3.11
C ARG A 63 -2.92 4.62 3.52
N LYS A 64 -2.51 4.86 4.76
CA LYS A 64 -2.29 6.22 5.28
C LYS A 64 -1.05 6.86 4.66
N VAL A 65 -0.01 6.05 4.45
CA VAL A 65 1.26 6.49 3.85
C VAL A 65 1.07 7.04 2.43
N ILE A 66 0.20 6.42 1.62
CA ILE A 66 -0.11 6.92 0.27
C ILE A 66 -0.87 8.24 0.27
N ILE A 67 -1.73 8.48 1.25
CA ILE A 67 -2.45 9.76 1.34
C ILE A 67 -1.47 10.88 1.68
N ASP A 68 -0.44 10.56 2.47
CA ASP A 68 0.62 11.49 2.88
C ASP A 68 1.74 11.65 1.82
N THR A 69 1.67 10.96 0.66
CA THR A 69 2.71 10.94 -0.39
C THR A 69 2.28 11.70 -1.64
#